data_AF-A0AAU5T1G6-F1
#
_entry.id   AF-A0AAU5T1G6-F1
#
_cell.length_a   1.000
_cell.length_b   1.000
_cell.length_c   1.000
_cell.angle_alpha   90.00
_cell.angle_beta   90.00
_cell.angle_gamma   90.00
#
_symmetry.space_group_name_H-M   'P 1'
#
loop_
_entity.id
_entity.type
_entity.pdbx_description
1 polymer ?
#
loop_
_entity_poly.entity_id
_entity_poly.type
_entity_poly.pdbx_seq_one_letter_code
_entity_poly.pdbx_strand_id
1 'polypeptide(L)'
;MILNYGSYLRRVLTTRYGSSDDDWPPSAKNVVPLFSAIIDVVDLDQAVELFEAGIRACRRETSAPTGGRRDWAGYLSLELPEQKSPPFAEMAAWGTFLTIQSIVQQDAAADFETYVEAALEACKRDTDRPRREPVTAAAMQP
;
A
#
# COMPACT_ATOMS: atom_id res chain seq x y z
N MET A 1 14.00 9.13 -1.88
CA MET A 1 13.20 10.21 -2.49
C MET A 1 11.94 9.56 -3.03
N ILE A 2 10.86 9.64 -2.26
CA ILE A 2 9.62 8.85 -2.37
C ILE A 2 8.53 9.60 -3.18
N LEU A 3 8.93 10.68 -3.87
CA LEU A 3 8.07 11.56 -4.66
C LEU A 3 7.31 10.85 -5.80
N ASN A 4 7.77 9.69 -6.24
CA ASN A 4 7.16 8.95 -7.35
C ASN A 4 5.97 8.09 -6.90
N TYR A 5 6.07 7.40 -5.76
CA TYR A 5 5.02 6.47 -5.31
C TYR A 5 3.66 7.15 -5.14
N GLY A 6 3.60 8.24 -4.34
CA GLY A 6 2.33 8.95 -4.12
C GLY A 6 1.73 9.49 -5.42
N SER A 7 2.57 9.93 -6.36
CA SER A 7 2.15 10.37 -7.70
C SER A 7 1.59 9.22 -8.54
N TYR A 8 2.23 8.04 -8.50
CA TYR A 8 1.73 6.84 -9.18
C TYR A 8 0.44 6.34 -8.56
N LEU A 9 0.34 6.30 -7.22
CA LEU A 9 -0.88 5.91 -6.52
C LEU A 9 -2.04 6.81 -6.92
N ARG A 10 -1.86 8.14 -6.87
CA ARG A 10 -2.89 9.08 -7.34
C ARG A 10 -3.27 8.81 -8.80
N ARG A 11 -2.30 8.58 -9.69
CA ARG A 11 -2.58 8.26 -11.10
C ARG A 11 -3.40 6.98 -11.28
N VAL A 12 -3.10 5.93 -10.51
CA VAL A 12 -3.89 4.69 -10.53
C VAL A 12 -5.31 4.96 -10.06
N LEU A 13 -5.49 5.70 -8.96
CA LEU A 13 -6.80 6.07 -8.45
C LEU A 13 -7.59 6.96 -9.40
N THR A 14 -6.94 7.91 -10.08
CA THR A 14 -7.57 8.72 -11.14
C THR A 14 -8.13 7.84 -12.26
N THR A 15 -7.41 6.78 -12.62
CA THR A 15 -7.83 5.84 -13.66
C THR A 15 -9.01 4.98 -13.20
N ARG A 16 -9.10 4.67 -11.91
CA ARG A 16 -10.16 3.82 -11.33
C ARG A 16 -11.45 4.59 -11.02
N TYR A 17 -11.34 5.77 -10.41
CA TYR A 17 -12.47 6.50 -9.86
C TYR A 17 -12.89 7.73 -10.66
N GLY A 18 -12.00 8.30 -11.46
CA GLY A 18 -12.30 9.52 -12.23
C GLY A 18 -11.22 10.58 -12.10
N SER A 19 -11.31 11.58 -12.98
CA SER A 19 -10.31 12.63 -13.12
C SER A 19 -10.34 13.67 -12.00
N SER A 20 -11.47 13.82 -11.29
CA SER A 20 -11.59 14.74 -10.16
C SER A 20 -11.45 14.00 -8.83
N ASP A 21 -10.82 14.65 -7.84
CA ASP A 21 -10.83 14.18 -6.45
C ASP A 21 -12.27 14.10 -5.89
N ASP A 22 -13.21 14.85 -6.48
CA ASP A 22 -14.64 14.78 -6.15
C ASP A 22 -15.31 13.47 -6.61
N ASP A 23 -14.71 12.77 -7.58
CA ASP A 23 -15.22 11.48 -8.07
C ASP A 23 -14.74 10.31 -7.18
N TRP A 24 -13.79 10.55 -6.29
CA TRP A 24 -13.17 9.53 -5.47
C TRP A 24 -14.01 9.23 -4.23
N PRO A 25 -13.90 8.02 -3.65
CA PRO A 25 -14.51 7.76 -2.36
C PRO A 25 -13.99 8.74 -1.29
N PRO A 26 -14.83 9.27 -0.38
CA PRO A 26 -14.42 10.24 0.64
C PRO A 26 -13.21 9.84 1.50
N SER A 27 -12.99 8.54 1.67
CA SER A 27 -11.82 7.96 2.35
C SER A 27 -10.49 8.22 1.63
N ALA A 28 -10.49 8.44 0.32
CA ALA A 28 -9.29 8.56 -0.52
C ALA A 28 -8.30 9.61 0.01
N LYS A 29 -8.83 10.75 0.48
CA LYS A 29 -8.04 11.86 1.05
C LYS A 29 -7.24 11.47 2.29
N ASN A 30 -7.70 10.47 3.03
CA ASN A 30 -7.07 9.99 4.26
C ASN A 30 -6.15 8.80 4.00
N VAL A 31 -6.51 7.90 3.07
CA VAL A 31 -5.76 6.66 2.84
C VAL A 31 -4.51 6.86 1.98
N VAL A 32 -4.55 7.76 0.98
CA VAL A 32 -3.40 8.00 0.08
C VAL A 32 -2.14 8.45 0.83
N PRO A 33 -2.22 9.40 1.79
CA PRO A 33 -1.06 9.76 2.62
C PRO A 33 -0.57 8.59 3.48
N LEU A 34 -1.47 7.77 4.02
CA LEU A 34 -1.10 6.64 4.88
C LEU A 34 -0.38 5.53 4.12
N PHE A 35 -0.80 5.25 2.88
CA PHE A 35 -0.05 4.34 2.02
C PHE A 35 1.36 4.86 1.73
N SER A 36 1.50 6.18 1.53
CA SER A 36 2.83 6.78 1.33
C SER A 36 3.69 6.66 2.59
N ALA A 37 3.08 6.84 3.77
CA ALA A 37 3.78 6.67 5.05
C ALA A 37 4.27 5.23 5.28
N ILE A 38 3.56 4.21 4.79
CA ILE A 38 4.06 2.82 4.81
C ILE A 38 5.37 2.73 4.01
N ILE A 39 5.42 3.29 2.80
CA ILE A 39 6.62 3.32 1.95
C ILE A 39 7.76 4.16 2.56
N ASP A 40 7.44 5.18 3.35
CA ASP A 40 8.46 5.99 4.04
C ASP A 40 9.12 5.22 5.21
N VAL A 41 8.41 4.25 5.79
CA VAL A 41 8.83 3.53 7.00
C VAL A 41 9.48 2.18 6.69
N VAL A 42 8.98 1.46 5.68
CA VAL A 42 9.57 0.20 5.20
C VAL A 42 10.11 0.36 3.78
N ASP A 43 11.03 -0.51 3.35
CA ASP A 43 11.46 -0.49 1.95
C ASP A 43 10.33 -0.94 0.99
N LEU A 44 10.55 -0.72 -0.31
CA LEU A 44 9.55 -0.99 -1.34
C LEU A 44 9.18 -2.48 -1.43
N ASP A 45 10.16 -3.37 -1.22
CA ASP A 45 9.96 -4.82 -1.31
C ASP A 45 9.09 -5.31 -0.14
N GLN A 46 9.37 -4.85 1.08
CA GLN A 46 8.56 -5.13 2.26
C GLN A 46 7.13 -4.58 2.11
N ALA A 47 6.97 -3.38 1.54
CA ALA A 47 5.64 -2.83 1.28
C ALA A 47 4.86 -3.65 0.24
N VAL A 48 5.51 -4.10 -0.83
CA VAL A 48 4.91 -5.00 -1.83
C VAL A 48 4.42 -6.29 -1.18
N GLU A 49 5.26 -6.95 -0.38
CA GLU A 49 4.88 -8.16 0.35
C GLU A 49 3.68 -7.93 1.28
N LEU A 50 3.69 -6.82 2.02
CA LEU A 50 2.60 -6.43 2.92
C LEU A 50 1.29 -6.21 2.15
N PHE A 51 1.31 -5.51 1.02
CA PHE A 51 0.11 -5.26 0.22
C PHE A 51 -0.42 -6.54 -0.43
N GLU A 52 0.45 -7.41 -0.93
CA GLU A 52 0.03 -8.70 -1.46
C GLU A 52 -0.58 -9.61 -0.38
N ALA A 53 0.00 -9.60 0.83
CA ALA A 53 -0.59 -10.26 2.00
C ALA A 53 -1.96 -9.67 2.36
N GLY A 54 -2.11 -8.35 2.28
CA GLY A 54 -3.38 -7.63 2.43
C GLY A 54 -4.47 -8.13 1.49
N ILE A 55 -4.16 -8.24 0.20
CA ILE A 55 -5.08 -8.74 -0.84
C ILE A 55 -5.45 -10.21 -0.57
N ARG A 56 -4.47 -11.06 -0.23
CA ARG A 56 -4.74 -12.48 0.11
C ARG A 56 -5.66 -12.59 1.34
N ALA A 57 -5.46 -11.74 2.34
CA ALA A 57 -6.30 -11.67 3.52
C ALA A 57 -7.74 -11.23 3.19
N CYS A 58 -7.92 -10.21 2.34
CA CYS A 58 -9.26 -9.79 1.86
C CYS A 58 -9.99 -10.96 1.20
N ARG A 59 -9.34 -11.62 0.25
CA ARG A 59 -9.95 -12.75 -0.49
C ARG A 59 -10.31 -13.92 0.41
N ARG A 60 -9.49 -14.20 1.43
CA ARG A 60 -9.78 -15.24 2.43
C ARG A 60 -10.95 -14.86 3.31
N GLU A 61 -11.05 -13.62 3.75
CA GLU A 61 -12.19 -13.13 4.52
C GLU A 61 -13.49 -13.26 3.71
N THR A 62 -13.50 -12.84 2.45
CA THR A 62 -14.67 -12.95 1.55
C THR A 62 -15.04 -14.39 1.22
N SER A 63 -14.05 -15.28 1.08
CA SER A 63 -14.27 -16.69 0.71
C SER A 63 -14.54 -17.60 1.92
N ALA A 64 -14.36 -17.09 3.15
CA ALA A 64 -14.57 -17.89 4.35
C ALA A 64 -16.05 -18.26 4.48
N PRO A 65 -16.38 -19.53 4.75
CA PRO A 65 -17.76 -19.92 5.01
C PRO A 65 -18.30 -19.13 6.20
N THR A 66 -19.57 -18.77 6.16
CA THR A 66 -20.26 -18.02 7.22
C THR A 66 -20.11 -18.77 8.55
N GLY A 67 -19.18 -18.32 9.41
CA GLY A 67 -18.72 -19.05 10.60
C GLY A 67 -17.19 -19.13 10.75
N GLY A 68 -16.43 -18.77 9.71
CA GLY A 68 -15.00 -18.49 9.80
C GLY A 68 -14.75 -17.32 10.74
N ARG A 69 -14.14 -17.59 11.89
CA ARG A 69 -14.09 -16.69 13.06
C ARG A 69 -13.07 -15.54 12.94
N ARG A 70 -12.35 -15.41 11.83
CA ARG A 70 -11.28 -14.42 11.66
C ARG A 70 -11.74 -13.28 10.78
N ASP A 71 -11.44 -12.07 11.22
CA ASP A 71 -11.49 -10.86 10.43
C ASP A 71 -10.24 -10.76 9.52
N TRP A 72 -10.25 -9.77 8.63
CA TRP A 72 -9.13 -9.47 7.75
C TRP A 72 -7.78 -9.42 8.48
N ALA A 73 -7.69 -8.74 9.63
CA ALA A 73 -6.44 -8.64 10.39
C ALA A 73 -5.96 -10.02 10.89
N GLY A 74 -6.89 -10.87 11.32
CA GLY A 74 -6.60 -12.25 11.71
C GLY A 74 -6.14 -13.15 10.56
N TYR A 75 -6.57 -12.87 9.31
CA TYR A 75 -6.04 -13.53 8.12
C TYR A 75 -4.70 -12.94 7.69
N LEU A 76 -4.52 -11.63 7.75
CA LEU A 76 -3.27 -10.96 7.42
C LEU A 76 -2.11 -11.48 8.27
N SER A 77 -2.36 -11.72 9.57
CA SER A 77 -1.34 -12.27 10.49
C SER A 77 -0.89 -13.69 10.12
N LEU A 78 -1.64 -14.42 9.29
CA LEU A 78 -1.23 -15.73 8.76
C LEU A 78 -0.44 -15.61 7.46
N GLU A 79 -0.58 -14.50 6.74
CA GLU A 79 0.07 -14.28 5.44
C GLU A 79 1.49 -13.74 5.59
N LEU A 80 1.83 -13.18 6.75
CA LEU A 80 3.17 -12.70 7.06
C LEU A 80 3.95 -13.70 7.92
N PRO A 81 5.29 -13.75 7.78
CA PRO A 81 6.14 -14.59 8.62
C PRO A 81 5.95 -14.27 10.11
N GLU A 82 5.83 -15.30 10.94
CA GLU A 82 5.80 -15.11 12.39
C GLU A 82 7.17 -14.61 12.88
N GLN A 83 7.23 -13.36 13.33
CA GLN A 83 8.42 -12.77 13.91
C GLN A 83 8.25 -12.59 15.42
N LYS A 84 9.15 -13.18 16.22
CA LYS A 84 9.13 -13.05 17.69
C LYS A 84 9.39 -11.62 18.18
N SER A 85 10.03 -10.78 17.38
CA SER A 85 10.33 -9.38 17.71
C SER A 85 10.49 -8.57 16.42
N PRO A 86 9.38 -8.17 15.78
CA PRO A 86 9.45 -7.39 14.56
C PRO A 86 10.11 -6.03 14.82
N PRO A 87 10.91 -5.49 13.88
CA PRO A 87 11.39 -4.12 13.92
C PRO A 87 10.26 -3.10 14.12
N PHE A 88 10.57 -1.97 14.77
CA PHE A 88 9.59 -0.90 15.01
C PHE A 88 8.95 -0.38 13.71
N ALA A 89 9.72 -0.32 12.63
CA ALA A 89 9.25 0.07 11.31
C ALA A 89 8.12 -0.84 10.79
N GLU A 90 8.29 -2.16 10.88
CA GLU A 90 7.29 -3.13 10.46
C GLU A 90 6.02 -3.04 11.31
N MET A 91 6.16 -2.85 12.63
CA MET A 91 5.00 -2.63 13.51
C MET A 91 4.24 -1.35 13.15
N ALA A 92 4.94 -0.28 12.80
CA ALA A 92 4.33 0.98 12.39
C ALA A 92 3.64 0.86 11.01
N ALA A 93 4.26 0.15 10.06
CA ALA A 93 3.66 -0.15 8.76
C ALA A 93 2.37 -0.99 8.94
N TRP A 94 2.42 -2.02 9.78
CA TRP A 94 1.27 -2.83 10.13
C TRP A 94 0.14 -2.02 10.75
N GLY A 95 0.42 -1.23 11.80
CA GLY A 95 -0.57 -0.38 12.45
C GLY A 95 -1.18 0.66 11.51
N THR A 96 -0.37 1.21 10.60
CA THR A 96 -0.85 2.11 9.55
C THR A 96 -1.79 1.37 8.60
N PHE A 97 -1.49 0.12 8.25
CA PHE A 97 -2.33 -0.66 7.35
C PHE A 97 -3.68 -1.03 7.96
N LEU A 98 -3.70 -1.38 9.25
CA LEU A 98 -4.94 -1.56 10.03
C LEU A 98 -5.77 -0.26 10.06
N THR A 99 -5.11 0.89 10.21
CA THR A 99 -5.77 2.20 10.22
C THR A 99 -6.43 2.51 8.88
N ILE A 100 -5.76 2.21 7.76
CA ILE A 100 -6.33 2.35 6.42
C ILE A 100 -7.60 1.50 6.30
N GLN A 101 -7.53 0.22 6.67
CA GLN A 101 -8.67 -0.69 6.59
C GLN A 101 -9.86 -0.18 7.42
N SER A 102 -9.61 0.30 8.64
CA SER A 102 -10.64 0.89 9.50
C SER A 102 -11.28 2.15 8.90
N ILE A 103 -10.50 3.00 8.22
CA ILE A 103 -11.03 4.19 7.52
C ILE A 103 -11.91 3.78 6.35
N VAL A 104 -11.46 2.81 5.54
CA VAL A 104 -12.20 2.37 4.35
C VAL A 104 -13.51 1.68 4.73
N GLN A 105 -13.53 0.89 5.80
CA GLN A 105 -14.76 0.25 6.29
C GLN A 105 -15.88 1.23 6.67
N GLN A 106 -15.54 2.49 6.96
CA GLN A 106 -16.53 3.54 7.28
C GLN A 106 -17.07 4.25 6.02
N ASP A 107 -16.50 3.98 4.86
CA ASP A 107 -16.85 4.59 3.59
C ASP A 107 -17.54 3.57 2.67
N ALA A 108 -18.87 3.64 2.60
CA ALA A 108 -19.67 2.71 1.81
C ALA A 108 -19.42 2.80 0.28
N ALA A 109 -18.79 3.87 -0.20
CA ALA A 109 -18.42 4.03 -1.62
C ALA A 109 -17.04 3.45 -1.93
N ALA A 110 -16.30 3.02 -0.90
CA ALA A 110 -14.95 2.50 -1.04
C ALA A 110 -14.89 0.98 -0.92
N ASP A 111 -13.92 0.40 -1.62
CA ASP A 111 -13.51 -0.98 -1.45
C ASP A 111 -12.05 -1.03 -1.01
N PHE A 112 -11.78 -1.74 0.09
CA PHE A 112 -10.45 -1.80 0.67
C PHE A 112 -9.49 -2.56 -0.24
N GLU A 113 -9.90 -3.70 -0.82
CA GLU A 113 -9.04 -4.47 -1.74
C GLU A 113 -8.61 -3.60 -2.93
N THR A 114 -9.54 -2.83 -3.52
CA THR A 114 -9.25 -1.90 -4.62
C THR A 114 -8.17 -0.87 -4.27
N TYR A 115 -8.17 -0.32 -3.04
CA TYR A 115 -7.12 0.59 -2.61
C TYR A 115 -5.76 -0.10 -2.45
N VAL A 116 -5.73 -1.32 -1.88
CA VAL A 116 -4.49 -2.09 -1.72
C VAL A 116 -3.92 -2.50 -3.07
N GLU A 117 -4.76 -2.89 -4.03
CA GLU A 117 -4.33 -3.17 -5.40
C GLU A 117 -3.75 -1.94 -6.08
N ALA A 118 -4.35 -0.76 -5.89
CA ALA A 118 -3.84 0.49 -6.44
C ALA A 118 -2.47 0.85 -5.85
N ALA A 119 -2.30 0.65 -4.54
CA ALA A 119 -1.02 0.80 -3.84
C ALA A 119 0.05 -0.16 -4.39
N LEU A 120 -0.28 -1.45 -4.54
CA LEU A 120 0.61 -2.44 -5.11
C LEU A 120 1.03 -2.12 -6.55
N GLU A 121 0.07 -1.68 -7.38
CA GLU A 121 0.33 -1.27 -8.75
C GLU A 121 1.27 -0.05 -8.83
N ALA A 122 1.12 0.89 -7.90
CA ALA A 122 2.03 2.03 -7.76
C ALA A 122 3.44 1.61 -7.35
N CYS A 123 3.59 0.62 -6.44
CA CYS A 123 4.89 0.07 -6.09
C CYS A 123 5.61 -0.52 -7.30
N LYS A 124 4.92 -1.37 -8.08
CA LYS A 124 5.49 -2.04 -9.26
C LYS A 124 6.00 -1.04 -10.31
N ARG A 125 5.29 0.06 -10.52
CA ARG A 125 5.72 1.14 -11.43
C ARG A 125 6.94 1.92 -10.95
N ASP A 126 7.20 1.98 -9.65
CA ASP A 126 8.42 2.61 -9.12
C ASP A 126 9.62 1.66 -9.24
N THR A 127 9.42 0.35 -9.10
CA THR A 127 10.45 -0.69 -9.31
C THR A 127 10.92 -0.79 -10.77
N ASP A 128 10.01 -0.67 -11.74
CA ASP A 128 10.31 -0.81 -13.18
C ASP A 128 11.18 0.33 -13.76
N ARG A 129 11.50 1.37 -12.98
CA ARG A 129 12.35 2.46 -13.44
C ARG A 129 13.82 2.10 -13.19
N PRO A 130 14.69 2.05 -14.21
CA PRO A 130 16.13 1.93 -13.99
C PRO A 130 16.58 3.09 -13.10
N ARG A 131 17.18 2.75 -11.95
CA ARG A 131 17.81 3.71 -11.04
C ARG A 131 18.79 4.51 -11.88
N ARG A 132 18.45 5.76 -12.20
CA ARG A 132 19.33 6.64 -12.98
C ARG A 132 20.68 6.65 -12.26
N GLU A 133 21.69 6.07 -12.89
CA GLU A 133 23.05 6.15 -12.38
C GLU A 133 23.40 7.63 -12.24
N PRO A 134 23.97 8.05 -11.10
CA PRO A 134 24.45 9.41 -10.99
C PRO A 134 25.45 9.61 -12.13
N VAL A 135 25.16 10.56 -13.02
CA VAL A 135 26.11 11.02 -14.03
C VAL A 135 27.30 11.54 -13.25
N THR A 136 28.34 10.73 -13.13
CA THR A 136 29.65 11.19 -12.70
C THR A 136 30.06 12.22 -13.73
N ALA A 137 29.91 13.49 -13.37
CA ALA A 137 30.52 14.59 -14.07
C ALA A 137 32.03 14.32 -14.06
N ALA A 138 32.52 13.70 -15.14
CA ALA A 138 33.92 13.51 -15.37
C ALA A 138 34.55 14.90 -15.33
N ALA A 139 35.49 15.06 -14.39
CA ALA A 139 36.27 16.27 -14.21
C ALA A 139 36.88 16.68 -15.56
N MET A 140 36.42 17.82 -16.09
CA MET A 140 37.18 18.57 -17.07
C MET A 140 38.25 19.34 -16.31
N GLN A 141 39.50 18.87 -16.36
CA GLN A 141 40.74 19.66 -16.34
C GLN A 141 41.84 18.78 -16.96
N PRO A 142 42.84 19.33 -17.67
CA PRO A 142 43.43 20.66 -17.51
C PRO A 142 43.04 21.69 -18.57
#